data_AF-A0A506X483-F1
#
_entry.id   AF-A0A506X483-F1
#
_cell.length_a   1.000
_cell.length_b   1.000
_cell.length_c   1.000
_cell.angle_alpha   90.00
_cell.angle_beta   90.00
_cell.angle_gamma   90.00
#
_symmetry.space_group_name_H-M   'P 1'
#
loop_
_entity.id
_entity.type
_entity.pdbx_description
1 polymer ?
#
loop_
_entity_poly.entity_id
_entity_poly.type
_entity_poly.pdbx_seq_one_letter_code
_entity_poly.pdbx_strand_id
1 'polypeptide(L)'
;NDAGEAASTAVRALRDQLGLSSLVEVEPEDYFDYQFNRPVTTFDDKGDRVIAWPNVVLSGPIDGGAGVHVLLGTEPSRGWKTFAEEVLDAISVAGIERIVFLGAMLADVPHTRPIAVFASSENSSV
;
A
#
# COMPACT_ATOMS: atom_id res chain seq x y z
N ASN A 1 3.03 10.02 1.71
CA ASN A 1 3.08 11.06 0.64
C ASN A 1 3.44 10.39 -0.66
N ASP A 2 2.75 10.73 -1.74
CA ASP A 2 2.80 10.03 -3.02
C ASP A 2 2.79 11.02 -4.19
N ALA A 3 3.76 11.95 -4.19
CA ALA A 3 3.88 12.94 -5.25
C ALA A 3 4.00 12.27 -6.64
N GLY A 4 3.13 12.67 -7.56
CA GLY A 4 3.05 12.09 -8.91
C GLY A 4 2.66 10.61 -8.93
N GLU A 5 2.03 10.12 -7.86
CA GLU A 5 1.66 8.71 -7.69
C GLU A 5 2.85 7.74 -7.77
N ALA A 6 4.08 8.22 -7.54
CA ALA A 6 5.29 7.46 -7.80
C ALA A 6 5.43 6.22 -6.89
N ALA A 7 5.10 6.35 -5.60
CA ALA A 7 5.18 5.24 -4.66
C ALA A 7 4.06 4.23 -4.93
N SER A 8 2.80 4.68 -5.05
CA SER A 8 1.69 3.76 -5.34
C SER A 8 1.85 3.06 -6.69
N THR A 9 2.33 3.75 -7.72
CA THR A 9 2.63 3.16 -9.04
C THR A 9 3.73 2.11 -8.97
N ALA A 10 4.82 2.37 -8.24
CA ALA A 10 5.88 1.38 -8.05
C ALA A 10 5.37 0.11 -7.35
N VAL A 11 4.56 0.27 -6.31
CA VAL A 11 3.97 -0.86 -5.57
C VAL A 11 2.99 -1.66 -6.44
N ARG A 12 2.12 -0.99 -7.21
CA ARG A 12 1.23 -1.66 -8.18
C ARG A 12 2.02 -2.43 -9.24
N ALA A 13 3.07 -1.82 -9.80
CA ALA A 13 3.92 -2.48 -10.78
C ALA A 13 4.59 -3.74 -10.22
N LEU A 14 5.08 -3.70 -8.97
CA LEU A 14 5.63 -4.88 -8.29
C LEU A 14 4.58 -5.97 -8.11
N ARG A 15 3.37 -5.62 -7.63
CA ARG A 15 2.27 -6.56 -7.46
C ARG A 15 1.95 -7.29 -8.77
N ASP A 16 1.81 -6.53 -9.85
CA ASP A 16 1.38 -7.03 -11.14
C ASP A 16 2.49 -7.85 -11.82
N GLN A 17 3.76 -7.41 -11.75
CA GLN A 17 4.90 -8.13 -12.32
C GLN A 17 5.21 -9.45 -11.60
N LEU A 18 4.99 -9.50 -10.28
CA LEU A 18 5.22 -10.69 -9.48
C LEU A 18 3.99 -11.60 -9.38
N GLY A 19 2.85 -11.19 -9.97
CA GLY A 19 1.61 -11.97 -9.93
C GLY A 19 1.08 -12.22 -8.51
N LEU A 20 1.21 -11.22 -7.63
CA LEU A 20 0.80 -11.36 -6.22
C LEU A 20 -0.72 -11.39 -6.09
N SER A 21 -1.22 -12.25 -5.21
CA SER A 21 -2.64 -12.33 -4.86
C SER A 21 -2.95 -11.57 -3.58
N SER A 22 -4.17 -11.04 -3.48
CA SER A 22 -4.70 -10.47 -2.24
C SER A 22 -4.74 -11.53 -1.14
N LEU A 23 -4.20 -11.22 0.03
CA LEU A 23 -4.14 -12.10 1.20
C LEU A 23 -5.04 -11.60 2.32
N VAL A 24 -4.92 -10.30 2.64
CA VAL A 24 -5.66 -9.64 3.71
C VAL A 24 -6.15 -8.29 3.21
N GLU A 25 -7.39 -7.97 3.50
CA GLU A 25 -7.98 -6.65 3.31
C GLU A 25 -8.42 -6.11 4.68
N VAL A 26 -8.01 -4.89 4.99
CA VAL A 26 -8.36 -4.21 6.24
C VAL A 26 -9.80 -3.71 6.15
N GLU A 27 -10.60 -3.90 7.20
CA GLU A 27 -12.00 -3.43 7.26
C GLU A 27 -12.07 -1.89 7.14
N PRO A 28 -12.66 -1.37 6.05
CA PRO A 28 -12.60 0.05 5.78
C PRO A 28 -13.46 0.94 6.68
N GLU A 29 -14.58 0.45 7.24
CA GLU A 29 -15.50 1.28 8.01
C GLU A 29 -14.90 1.83 9.31
N ASP A 30 -13.91 1.13 9.87
CA ASP A 30 -13.31 1.49 11.16
C ASP A 30 -12.30 2.63 11.04
N TYR A 31 -11.64 2.75 9.88
CA TYR A 31 -10.44 3.57 9.72
C TYR A 31 -10.62 4.76 8.77
N PHE A 32 -11.55 4.69 7.82
CA PHE A 32 -11.72 5.73 6.81
C PHE A 32 -12.87 6.68 7.12
N ASP A 33 -12.68 7.94 6.75
CA ASP A 33 -13.74 8.92 6.64
C ASP A 33 -14.20 9.03 5.19
N TYR A 34 -15.42 8.57 4.90
CA TYR A 34 -15.98 8.55 3.55
C TYR A 34 -16.38 9.93 3.01
N GLN A 35 -16.33 11.00 3.83
CA GLN A 35 -16.47 12.36 3.33
C GLN A 35 -15.21 12.84 2.60
N PHE A 36 -14.04 12.39 3.07
CA PHE A 36 -12.73 12.69 2.48
C PHE A 36 -12.31 11.63 1.46
N ASN A 37 -12.39 10.35 1.83
CA ASN A 37 -12.06 9.22 0.97
C ASN A 37 -13.34 8.61 0.41
N ARG A 38 -13.91 9.29 -0.58
CA ARG A 38 -15.24 8.94 -1.12
C ARG A 38 -15.21 7.62 -1.91
N PRO A 39 -16.15 6.71 -1.66
CA PRO A 39 -16.35 5.56 -2.54
C PRO A 39 -16.68 6.00 -3.95
N VAL A 40 -16.15 5.29 -4.94
CA VAL A 40 -16.36 5.59 -6.36
C VAL A 40 -17.06 4.42 -7.05
N THR A 41 -17.87 4.72 -8.06
CA THR A 41 -18.43 3.69 -8.92
C THR A 41 -17.37 3.24 -9.93
N THR A 42 -17.18 1.94 -10.08
CA THR A 42 -16.31 1.33 -11.09
C THR A 42 -17.00 0.11 -11.72
N PHE A 43 -16.31 -0.57 -12.64
CA PHE A 43 -16.70 -1.86 -13.18
C PHE A 43 -15.71 -2.93 -12.71
N ASP A 44 -16.21 -4.13 -12.44
CA ASP A 44 -15.37 -5.30 -12.18
C ASP A 44 -14.92 -5.99 -13.49
N ASP A 45 -14.18 -7.08 -13.38
CA ASP A 45 -13.66 -7.85 -14.52
C ASP A 45 -14.78 -8.47 -15.40
N LYS A 46 -16.01 -8.56 -14.89
CA LYS A 46 -17.19 -9.05 -15.61
C LYS A 46 -17.96 -7.93 -16.29
N GLY A 47 -17.58 -6.67 -16.06
CA GLY A 47 -18.27 -5.48 -16.55
C GLY A 47 -19.49 -5.11 -15.70
N ASP A 48 -19.65 -5.70 -14.52
CA ASP A 48 -20.72 -5.34 -13.59
C ASP A 48 -20.33 -4.07 -12.84
N ARG A 49 -21.31 -3.17 -12.67
CA ARG A 49 -21.10 -1.92 -11.94
C ARG A 49 -21.00 -2.20 -10.44
N VAL A 50 -19.87 -1.84 -9.84
CA VAL A 50 -19.59 -2.03 -8.41
C VAL A 50 -19.20 -0.71 -7.75
N ILE A 51 -19.22 -0.67 -6.41
CA ILE A 51 -18.70 0.45 -5.63
C ILE A 51 -17.33 0.04 -5.11
N ALA A 52 -16.30 0.80 -5.46
CA ALA A 52 -14.96 0.68 -4.89
C ALA A 52 -14.89 1.54 -3.62
N TRP A 53 -14.76 0.87 -2.49
CA TRP A 53 -14.53 1.50 -1.20
C TRP A 53 -13.02 1.75 -1.02
N PRO A 54 -12.61 2.81 -0.29
CA PRO A 54 -11.22 2.96 0.07
C PRO A 54 -10.82 1.78 0.96
N ASN A 55 -9.72 1.11 0.64
CA ASN A 55 -9.26 -0.07 1.36
C ASN A 55 -7.73 -0.06 1.49
N VAL A 56 -7.23 -1.00 2.28
CA VAL A 56 -5.81 -1.35 2.38
C VAL A 56 -5.71 -2.86 2.21
N VAL A 57 -4.89 -3.28 1.25
CA VAL A 57 -4.74 -4.68 0.87
C VAL A 57 -3.29 -5.11 0.99
N LEU A 58 -3.06 -6.18 1.74
CA LEU A 58 -1.80 -6.92 1.77
C LEU A 58 -1.87 -8.02 0.69
N SER A 59 -0.95 -7.99 -0.26
CA SER A 59 -0.80 -9.01 -1.30
C SER A 59 0.54 -9.72 -1.19
N GLY A 60 0.58 -10.99 -1.59
CA GLY A 60 1.79 -11.82 -1.56
C GLY A 60 1.71 -13.03 -2.50
N PRO A 61 2.71 -13.93 -2.46
CA PRO A 61 2.78 -15.11 -3.33
C PRO A 61 1.59 -16.07 -3.13
N ILE A 62 1.05 -16.58 -4.23
CA ILE A 62 -0.12 -17.48 -4.24
C ILE A 62 0.15 -18.80 -3.50
N ASP A 63 1.39 -19.29 -3.56
CA ASP A 63 1.81 -20.55 -2.96
C ASP A 63 2.11 -20.42 -1.45
N GLY A 64 1.95 -19.23 -0.86
CA GLY A 64 2.34 -18.95 0.51
C GLY A 64 3.83 -19.11 0.78
N GLY A 65 4.64 -19.15 -0.30
CA GLY A 65 6.08 -19.30 -0.23
C GLY A 65 6.78 -18.00 0.19
N ALA A 66 8.09 -18.11 0.40
CA ALA A 66 8.92 -16.93 0.67
C ALA A 66 8.91 -15.99 -0.55
N GLY A 67 8.66 -14.71 -0.32
CA GLY A 67 8.63 -13.73 -1.40
C GLY A 67 8.32 -12.31 -0.94
N VAL A 68 8.26 -11.42 -1.93
CA VAL A 68 7.91 -10.01 -1.71
C VAL A 68 6.41 -9.93 -1.43
N HIS A 69 6.08 -9.21 -0.36
CA HIS A 69 4.73 -8.80 -0.05
C HIS A 69 4.59 -7.30 -0.31
N VAL A 70 3.39 -6.88 -0.67
CA VAL A 70 3.07 -5.47 -0.89
C VAL A 70 1.83 -5.10 -0.12
N LEU A 71 1.91 -3.98 0.60
CA LEU A 71 0.76 -3.35 1.25
C LEU A 71 0.44 -2.09 0.47
N LEU A 72 -0.78 -1.99 -0.06
CA LEU A 72 -1.22 -0.83 -0.84
C LEU A 72 -2.62 -0.43 -0.43
N GLY A 73 -2.85 0.87 -0.24
CA GLY A 73 -4.17 1.38 0.07
C GLY A 73 -4.19 2.83 0.48
N THR A 74 -5.38 3.26 0.91
CA THR A 74 -5.63 4.61 1.43
C THR A 74 -5.07 4.75 2.85
N GLU A 75 -4.50 5.90 3.18
CA GLU A 75 -4.02 6.20 4.53
C GLU A 75 -5.21 6.35 5.51
N PRO A 76 -5.17 5.74 6.71
CA PRO A 76 -6.29 5.77 7.65
C PRO A 76 -6.55 7.21 8.13
N SER A 77 -7.83 7.57 8.23
CA SER A 77 -8.26 8.89 8.72
C SER A 77 -8.32 8.95 10.24
N ARG A 78 -8.49 7.80 10.91
CA ARG A 78 -8.62 7.64 12.37
C ARG A 78 -8.12 6.27 12.81
N GLY A 79 -8.05 6.04 14.12
CA GLY A 79 -7.73 4.71 14.66
C GLY A 79 -6.30 4.23 14.42
N TRP A 80 -5.36 5.14 14.15
CA TRP A 80 -3.98 4.84 13.74
C TRP A 80 -3.25 3.76 14.56
N LYS A 81 -3.45 3.72 15.87
CA LYS A 81 -2.83 2.70 16.73
C LYS A 81 -3.37 1.30 16.44
N THR A 82 -4.69 1.17 16.41
CA THR A 82 -5.38 -0.10 16.11
C THR A 82 -5.11 -0.56 14.68
N PHE A 83 -5.13 0.37 13.72
CA PHE A 83 -4.75 0.07 12.33
C PHE A 83 -3.32 -0.46 12.24
N ALA A 84 -2.37 0.17 12.92
CA ALA A 84 -0.98 -0.28 12.93
C ALA A 84 -0.83 -1.66 13.58
N GLU A 85 -1.54 -1.92 14.69
CA GLU A 85 -1.58 -3.24 15.34
C GLU A 85 -2.11 -4.32 14.38
N GLU A 86 -3.25 -4.08 13.71
CA GLU A 86 -3.84 -5.01 12.74
C GLU A 86 -2.91 -5.32 11.57
N VAL A 87 -2.25 -4.29 11.02
CA VAL A 87 -1.26 -4.46 9.95
C VAL A 87 -0.04 -5.23 10.44
N LEU A 88 0.45 -4.96 11.65
CA LEU A 88 1.58 -5.69 12.24
C LEU A 88 1.23 -7.16 12.52
N ASP A 89 0.00 -7.45 12.92
CA ASP A 89 -0.49 -8.82 13.09
C ASP A 89 -0.51 -9.56 11.75
N ALA A 90 -1.00 -8.92 10.68
CA ALA A 90 -0.98 -9.48 9.33
C ALA A 90 0.46 -9.74 8.83
N ILE A 91 1.38 -8.81 9.08
CA ILE A 91 2.82 -8.94 8.78
C ILE A 91 3.44 -10.13 9.52
N SER A 92 3.12 -10.28 10.81
CA SER A 92 3.60 -11.36 11.66
C SER A 92 3.12 -12.73 11.18
N VAL A 93 1.82 -12.85 10.87
CA VAL A 93 1.22 -14.08 10.32
C VAL A 93 1.82 -14.46 8.98
N ALA A 94 2.12 -13.47 8.13
CA ALA A 94 2.79 -13.68 6.84
C ALA A 94 4.29 -13.99 6.95
N GLY A 95 4.87 -13.94 8.16
CA GLY A 95 6.30 -14.22 8.37
C GLY A 95 7.23 -13.16 7.75
N ILE A 96 6.76 -11.91 7.61
CA ILE A 96 7.54 -10.83 7.00
C ILE A 96 8.54 -10.29 8.02
N GLU A 97 9.83 -10.40 7.70
CA GLU A 97 10.91 -9.99 8.60
C GLU A 97 11.39 -8.54 8.38
N ARG A 98 11.08 -7.96 7.22
CA ARG A 98 11.60 -6.64 6.79
C ARG A 98 10.53 -5.84 6.08
N ILE A 99 10.41 -4.56 6.46
CA ILE A 99 9.44 -3.62 5.92
C ILE A 99 10.21 -2.46 5.29
N VAL A 100 9.81 -2.07 4.08
CA VAL A 100 10.33 -0.88 3.40
C VAL A 100 9.16 0.04 3.11
N PHE A 101 9.19 1.24 3.68
CA PHE A 101 8.22 2.28 3.37
C PHE A 101 8.65 3.03 2.11
N LEU A 102 7.72 3.20 1.17
CA LEU A 102 7.92 3.99 -0.03
C LEU A 102 7.10 5.27 0.07
N GLY A 103 7.72 6.39 -0.31
CA GLY A 103 7.07 7.68 -0.38
C GLY A 103 7.71 8.54 -1.44
N ALA A 104 6.93 9.49 -1.95
CA ALA A 104 7.40 10.51 -2.86
C ALA A 104 6.93 11.88 -2.36
N MET A 105 7.78 12.89 -2.47
CA MET A 105 7.50 14.25 -2.01
C MET A 105 7.76 15.24 -3.13
N LEU A 106 7.00 16.35 -3.14
CA LEU A 106 7.28 17.48 -4.02
C LEU A 106 8.59 18.14 -3.58
N ALA A 107 9.42 18.49 -4.56
CA ALA A 107 10.69 19.16 -4.34
C ALA A 107 10.94 20.19 -5.44
N ASP A 108 11.64 21.26 -5.11
CA ASP A 108 12.05 22.31 -6.06
C ASP A 108 13.23 21.84 -6.92
N VAL A 109 12.97 20.90 -7.81
CA VAL A 109 13.97 20.31 -8.73
C VAL A 109 13.41 20.23 -10.16
N PRO A 110 14.22 20.54 -11.18
CA PRO A 110 13.78 20.40 -12.58
C PRO A 110 13.74 18.93 -12.99
N HIS A 111 12.76 18.56 -13.84
CA HIS A 111 12.60 17.20 -14.40
C HIS A 111 13.74 16.75 -15.35
N THR A 112 14.69 17.64 -15.65
CA THR A 112 15.87 17.38 -16.51
C THR A 112 17.13 17.06 -15.72
N ARG A 113 16.99 16.79 -14.42
CA ARG A 113 18.07 16.35 -13.53
C ARG A 113 17.74 15.00 -12.91
N PRO A 114 18.75 14.22 -12.48
CA PRO A 114 18.51 12.97 -11.77
C PRO A 114 17.61 13.17 -10.55
N ILE A 115 16.77 12.17 -10.27
CA ILE A 115 15.87 12.17 -9.12
C ILE A 115 16.69 11.93 -7.85
N ALA A 116 16.50 12.77 -6.84
CA ALA A 116 17.11 12.58 -5.52
C ALA A 116 16.33 11.51 -4.73
N VAL A 117 17.07 10.63 -4.05
CA VAL A 117 16.51 9.59 -3.17
C VAL A 117 17.03 9.82 -1.77
N PHE A 118 16.12 9.83 -0.80
CA PHE A 118 16.43 9.90 0.62
C PHE A 118 16.01 8.60 1.29
N ALA A 119 16.86 8.06 2.16
CA ALA A 119 16.59 6.85 2.93
C ALA A 119 16.96 7.09 4.40
N SER A 120 16.16 6.50 5.28
CA SER A 120 16.38 6.46 6.72
C SER A 120 15.99 5.08 7.23
N SER A 121 16.67 4.61 8.27
CA SER A 121 16.43 3.31 8.88
C SER A 121 16.68 3.39 10.38
N GLU A 122 15.82 2.74 11.16
CA GLU A 122 16.05 2.49 12.59
C GLU A 122 16.93 1.25 12.81
N ASN A 123 17.17 0.46 11.77
CA ASN A 123 18.11 -0.65 11.80
C ASN A 123 19.51 -0.15 11.45
N SER A 124 20.40 -0.15 12.45
CA SER A 124 21.79 0.32 12.32
C SER A 124 22.68 -0.51 11.38
N SER A 125 22.22 -1.69 10.95
CA SER A 125 22.92 -2.55 9.99
C SER A 125 22.55 -2.26 8.53
N VAL A 126 21.62 -1.34 8.28
CA VAL A 126 21.14 -0.94 6.95
C VAL A 126 21.36 0.55 6.74
#